data_AF-A0AAU3UUF8-F1
#
_entry.id   AF-A0AAU3UUF8-F1
#
_cell.length_a   1.000
_cell.length_b   1.000
_cell.length_c   1.000
_cell.angle_alpha   90.00
_cell.angle_beta   90.00
_cell.angle_gamma   90.00
#
_symmetry.space_group_name_H-M   'P 1'
#
loop_
_entity.id
_entity.type
_entity.pdbx_description
1 polymer ?
#
loop_
_entity_poly.entity_id
_entity_poly.type
_entity_poly.pdbx_seq_one_letter_code
_entity_poly.pdbx_strand_id
1 'polypeptide(L)'
;MFTTVLRPALLAASRSPRVKHTVTGLHSTRKLVGRFVPGESESQAQAATSELLASGRYVSIDYLGEDTTDLEQARTTVSHYLALLAMLAELPEAREAVRPLEVSLKLSALGQSLPRDGAAIALEHARQICTTAQAAGVWVTVDAEDHTTTDSTLSIVRELRADFAWVGTVLQAYLLRTEGDCRDMSGPGSRIRLCKGAYREPAEVAYQHRDEVDASYLRCLDVLMRGQGYPMVATHDPLMLAAAERAVRATRRKPDEYEYQMLYGIRDDEQQRLVADGAHLRTYVPYGDQWYGYFMRRLAERPANLAFFLRALRPRRAEAAN
;
A
#
# COMPACT_ATOMS: atom_id res chain seq x y z
N MET A 1 12.43 -14.83 -19.42
CA MET A 1 13.67 -14.22 -18.88
C MET A 1 13.44 -13.37 -17.64
N PHE A 2 12.61 -12.31 -17.70
CA PHE A 2 12.37 -11.43 -16.53
C PHE A 2 11.76 -12.15 -15.33
N THR A 3 10.73 -12.96 -15.56
CA THR A 3 10.02 -13.75 -14.53
C THR A 3 10.81 -14.94 -14.02
N THR A 4 11.66 -15.55 -14.85
CA THR A 4 12.31 -16.84 -14.57
C THR A 4 13.69 -16.73 -13.91
N VAL A 5 14.42 -15.63 -14.12
CA VAL A 5 15.81 -15.48 -13.60
C VAL A 5 15.98 -14.17 -12.82
N LEU A 6 15.44 -13.08 -13.34
CA LEU A 6 15.70 -11.73 -12.83
C LEU A 6 14.87 -11.40 -11.58
N ARG A 7 13.57 -11.76 -11.58
CA ARG A 7 12.69 -11.60 -10.41
C ARG A 7 13.20 -12.37 -9.18
N PRO A 8 13.56 -13.67 -9.26
CA PRO A 8 14.14 -14.39 -8.13
C PRO A 8 15.46 -13.78 -7.64
N ALA A 9 16.34 -13.33 -8.54
CA ALA A 9 17.59 -12.69 -8.18
C ALA A 9 17.39 -11.35 -7.45
N LEU A 10 16.43 -10.52 -7.89
CA LEU A 10 16.09 -9.26 -7.22
C LEU A 10 15.46 -9.49 -5.83
N LEU A 11 14.62 -10.52 -5.69
CA LEU A 11 14.04 -10.91 -4.40
C LEU A 11 15.10 -11.53 -3.46
N ALA A 12 16.08 -12.24 -3.98
CA ALA A 12 17.22 -12.71 -3.19
C ALA A 12 18.11 -11.53 -2.75
N ALA A 13 18.35 -10.57 -3.66
CA ALA A 13 19.11 -9.36 -3.37
C ALA A 13 18.41 -8.47 -2.33
N SER A 14 17.07 -8.40 -2.31
CA SER A 14 16.31 -7.64 -1.32
C SER A 14 16.55 -8.10 0.12
N ARG A 15 16.98 -9.36 0.30
CA ARG A 15 17.30 -9.96 1.60
C ARG A 15 18.80 -9.91 1.95
N SER A 16 19.64 -9.25 1.13
CA SER A 16 21.10 -9.23 1.32
C SER A 16 21.61 -7.91 1.94
N PRO A 17 22.17 -7.94 3.16
CA PRO A 17 22.74 -6.75 3.81
C PRO A 17 23.92 -6.14 3.05
N ARG A 18 24.73 -6.96 2.37
CA ARG A 18 25.89 -6.51 1.58
C ARG A 18 25.45 -5.73 0.34
N VAL A 19 24.42 -6.23 -0.36
CA VAL A 19 23.87 -5.54 -1.53
C VAL A 19 23.16 -4.26 -1.09
N LYS A 20 22.44 -4.27 0.05
CA LYS A 20 21.89 -3.05 0.67
C LYS A 20 22.99 -1.99 0.83
N HIS A 21 24.10 -2.32 1.49
CA HIS A 21 25.19 -1.36 1.74
C HIS A 21 25.84 -0.80 0.47
N THR A 22 26.04 -1.62 -0.57
CA THR A 22 26.59 -1.16 -1.85
C THR A 22 25.62 -0.26 -2.63
N VAL A 23 24.32 -0.58 -2.60
CA VAL A 23 23.29 0.17 -3.33
C VAL A 23 23.01 1.52 -2.64
N THR A 24 23.01 1.58 -1.30
CA THR A 24 22.75 2.81 -0.52
C THR A 24 23.91 3.81 -0.52
N GLY A 25 25.14 3.32 -0.73
CA GLY A 25 26.36 4.15 -0.80
C GLY A 25 26.49 4.99 -2.07
N LEU A 26 25.75 4.65 -3.14
CA LEU A 26 25.84 5.31 -4.44
C LEU A 26 24.84 6.48 -4.56
N HIS A 27 25.35 7.69 -4.83
CA HIS A 27 24.55 8.92 -4.95
C HIS A 27 23.44 8.85 -6.01
N SER A 28 23.74 8.22 -7.16
CA SER A 28 22.79 8.04 -8.25
C SER A 28 21.60 7.16 -7.86
N THR A 29 21.82 6.21 -6.95
CA THR A 29 20.77 5.30 -6.48
C THR A 29 19.88 5.98 -5.44
N ARG A 30 20.41 6.86 -4.59
CA ARG A 30 19.59 7.68 -3.68
C ARG A 30 18.58 8.56 -4.43
N LYS A 31 19.00 9.18 -5.54
CA LYS A 31 18.09 10.01 -6.37
C LYS A 31 16.97 9.18 -7.02
N LEU A 32 17.25 7.92 -7.34
CA LEU A 32 16.25 7.01 -7.88
C LEU A 32 15.31 6.45 -6.80
N VAL A 33 15.85 6.15 -5.62
CA VAL A 33 15.07 5.72 -4.45
C VAL A 33 14.13 6.83 -3.99
N GLY A 34 14.61 8.08 -3.98
CA GLY A 34 13.82 9.28 -3.70
C GLY A 34 12.56 9.44 -4.55
N ARG A 35 12.50 8.79 -5.72
CA ARG A 35 11.30 8.79 -6.58
C ARG A 35 10.20 7.89 -6.04
N PHE A 36 10.52 6.84 -5.29
CA PHE A 36 9.56 5.84 -4.81
C PHE A 36 9.38 5.85 -3.29
N VAL A 37 10.33 6.46 -2.58
CA VAL A 37 10.37 6.61 -1.13
C VAL A 37 10.85 8.05 -0.87
N PRO A 38 10.00 8.96 -0.37
CA PRO A 38 10.37 10.37 -0.20
C PRO A 38 11.51 10.57 0.81
N GLY A 39 11.71 9.62 1.72
CA GLY A 39 12.78 9.68 2.69
C GLY A 39 12.69 8.62 3.78
N GLU A 40 13.64 8.69 4.71
CA GLU A 40 13.75 7.80 5.87
C GLU A 40 13.15 8.43 7.13
N SER A 41 12.96 9.75 7.17
CA SER A 41 12.43 10.48 8.33
C SER A 41 10.96 10.86 8.21
N GLU A 42 10.31 11.05 9.37
CA GLU A 42 8.94 11.57 9.48
C GLU A 42 8.79 12.95 8.82
N SER A 43 9.80 13.81 8.93
CA SER A 43 9.80 15.14 8.30
C SER A 43 9.78 15.07 6.77
N GLN A 44 10.45 14.08 6.18
CA GLN A 44 10.43 13.86 4.73
C GLN A 44 9.08 13.29 4.28
N ALA A 45 8.49 12.39 5.08
CA ALA A 45 7.14 11.90 4.84
C ALA A 45 6.09 13.03 4.92
N GLN A 46 6.22 13.94 5.90
CA GLN A 46 5.38 15.12 6.03
C GLN A 46 5.50 16.05 4.81
N ALA A 47 6.72 16.37 4.37
CA ALA A 47 6.93 17.23 3.22
C ALA A 47 6.27 16.65 1.95
N ALA A 48 6.47 15.36 1.68
CA ALA A 48 5.82 14.68 0.55
C ALA A 48 4.29 14.64 0.70
N THR A 49 3.79 14.49 1.93
CA THR A 49 2.35 14.53 2.21
C THR A 49 1.76 15.89 1.86
N SER A 50 2.38 16.98 2.31
CA SER A 50 1.93 18.34 1.99
C SER A 50 1.96 18.64 0.49
N GLU A 51 3.00 18.19 -0.23
CA GLU A 51 3.08 18.34 -1.69
C GLU A 51 1.95 17.59 -2.42
N LEU A 52 1.64 16.36 -1.98
CA LEU A 52 0.56 15.56 -2.56
C LEU A 52 -0.80 16.20 -2.30
N LEU A 53 -1.08 16.61 -1.06
CA LEU A 53 -2.33 17.28 -0.70
C LEU A 53 -2.52 18.59 -1.48
N ALA A 54 -1.48 19.41 -1.61
CA ALA A 54 -1.51 20.65 -2.39
C ALA A 54 -1.83 20.42 -3.88
N SER A 55 -1.59 19.22 -4.39
CA SER A 55 -1.93 18.81 -5.77
C SER A 55 -3.29 18.10 -5.88
N GLY A 56 -4.11 18.10 -4.82
CA GLY A 56 -5.42 17.45 -4.79
C GLY A 56 -5.38 15.92 -4.62
N ARG A 57 -4.22 15.35 -4.27
CA ARG A 57 -4.05 13.91 -4.06
C ARG A 57 -4.13 13.58 -2.57
N TYR A 58 -4.94 12.59 -2.24
CA TYR A 58 -4.98 12.01 -0.90
C TYR A 58 -3.71 11.19 -0.65
N VAL A 59 -3.45 10.86 0.61
CA VAL A 59 -2.23 10.16 1.04
C VAL A 59 -2.58 8.98 1.94
N SER A 60 -1.89 7.86 1.73
CA SER A 60 -1.78 6.77 2.69
C SER A 60 -0.31 6.58 3.04
N ILE A 61 0.08 6.77 4.29
CA ILE A 61 1.47 6.63 4.74
C ILE A 61 1.69 5.22 5.32
N ASP A 62 2.78 4.56 4.94
CA ASP A 62 3.21 3.25 5.46
C ASP A 62 4.58 3.39 6.12
N TYR A 63 4.67 3.10 7.42
CA TYR A 63 5.96 3.03 8.11
C TYR A 63 6.57 1.65 7.89
N LEU A 64 7.77 1.65 7.32
CA LEU A 64 8.52 0.43 7.01
C LEU A 64 9.29 -0.07 8.24
N GLY A 65 8.58 -0.72 9.15
CA GLY A 65 9.13 -1.52 10.26
C GLY A 65 8.81 -3.00 10.08
N GLU A 66 9.45 -3.68 9.13
CA GLU A 66 9.27 -5.11 8.87
C GLU A 66 10.12 -5.97 9.84
N ASP A 67 9.82 -7.27 9.91
CA ASP A 67 10.54 -8.30 10.67
C ASP A 67 10.45 -8.20 12.22
N THR A 68 9.27 -7.84 12.76
CA THR A 68 9.00 -7.90 14.20
C THR A 68 9.11 -9.33 14.73
N THR A 69 10.09 -9.56 15.60
CA THR A 69 10.39 -10.84 16.25
C THR A 69 10.17 -10.83 17.76
N ASP A 70 10.02 -9.64 18.35
CA ASP A 70 9.74 -9.46 19.78
C ASP A 70 8.71 -8.35 20.03
N LEU A 71 8.26 -8.26 21.28
CA LEU A 71 7.22 -7.32 21.70
C LEU A 71 7.71 -5.86 21.71
N GLU A 72 8.99 -5.61 21.97
CA GLU A 72 9.54 -4.25 22.02
C GLU A 72 9.62 -3.64 20.61
N GLN A 73 9.94 -4.45 19.60
CA GLN A 73 9.86 -4.03 18.20
C GLN A 73 8.42 -3.66 17.80
N ALA A 74 7.42 -4.43 18.23
CA ALA A 74 6.02 -4.10 18.00
C ALA A 74 5.63 -2.77 18.68
N ARG A 75 6.03 -2.57 19.94
CA ARG A 75 5.79 -1.32 20.69
C ARG A 75 6.47 -0.10 20.05
N THR A 76 7.66 -0.29 19.49
CA THR A 76 8.39 0.74 18.75
C THR A 76 7.62 1.13 17.50
N THR A 77 7.12 0.14 16.75
CA THR A 77 6.26 0.37 15.57
C THR A 77 4.99 1.15 15.94
N VAL A 78 4.31 0.78 17.03
CA VAL A 78 3.15 1.55 17.53
C VAL A 78 3.54 2.99 17.82
N SER A 79 4.65 3.21 18.53
CA SER A 79 5.13 4.56 18.88
C SER A 79 5.37 5.43 17.65
N HIS A 80 5.93 4.86 16.58
CA HIS A 80 6.08 5.55 15.29
C HIS A 80 4.74 5.95 14.67
N TYR A 81 3.75 5.06 14.67
CA TYR A 81 2.40 5.41 14.19
C TYR A 81 1.74 6.49 15.05
N LEU A 82 1.91 6.46 16.37
CA LEU A 82 1.36 7.49 17.26
C LEU A 82 2.00 8.87 16.98
N ALA A 83 3.32 8.92 16.81
CA ALA A 83 4.04 10.15 16.46
C ALA A 83 3.63 10.67 15.07
N LEU A 84 3.52 9.79 14.08
CA LEU A 84 3.05 10.11 12.75
C LEU A 84 1.63 10.70 12.77
N LEU A 85 0.71 10.08 13.51
CA LEU A 85 -0.68 10.54 13.62
C LEU A 85 -0.76 11.90 14.32
N ALA A 86 0.07 12.16 15.33
CA ALA A 86 0.15 13.47 15.97
C ALA A 86 0.62 14.54 14.97
N MET A 87 1.60 14.25 14.12
CA MET A 87 2.04 15.16 13.06
C MET A 87 0.92 15.40 12.02
N LEU A 88 0.23 14.36 11.60
CA LEU A 88 -0.86 14.46 10.63
C LEU A 88 -2.07 15.23 11.16
N ALA A 89 -2.33 15.20 12.47
CA ALA A 89 -3.42 15.93 13.09
C ALA A 89 -3.28 17.46 12.97
N GLU A 90 -2.06 17.96 12.79
CA GLU A 90 -1.78 19.39 12.62
C GLU A 90 -2.05 19.89 11.19
N LEU A 91 -2.38 19.00 10.25
CA LEU A 91 -2.68 19.37 8.87
C LEU A 91 -4.16 19.84 8.74
N PRO A 92 -4.43 20.93 8.00
CA PRO A 92 -5.79 21.47 7.82
C PRO A 92 -6.82 20.48 7.26
N GLU A 93 -6.37 19.51 6.47
CA GLU A 93 -7.18 18.57 5.69
C GLU A 93 -7.81 17.45 6.54
N ALA A 94 -7.50 17.35 7.84
CA ALA A 94 -7.96 16.28 8.74
C ALA A 94 -9.48 16.24 9.03
N ARG A 95 -10.28 17.16 8.48
CA ARG A 95 -11.71 17.33 8.83
C ARG A 95 -12.71 17.00 7.73
N GLU A 96 -12.26 16.44 6.62
CA GLU A 96 -13.16 16.04 5.53
C GLU A 96 -13.90 14.73 5.83
N ALA A 97 -15.10 14.58 5.25
CA ALA A 97 -15.90 13.36 5.40
C ALA A 97 -15.20 12.13 4.78
N VAL A 98 -14.65 12.30 3.58
CA VAL A 98 -13.67 11.37 3.00
C VAL A 98 -12.30 11.84 3.44
N ARG A 99 -11.64 11.09 4.34
CA ARG A 99 -10.39 11.58 4.95
C ARG A 99 -9.25 11.57 3.93
N PRO A 100 -8.64 12.72 3.62
CA PRO A 100 -7.52 12.80 2.68
C PRO A 100 -6.26 12.15 3.25
N LEU A 101 -6.19 11.96 4.57
CA LEU A 101 -5.10 11.33 5.29
C LEU A 101 -5.46 9.92 5.72
N GLU A 102 -4.56 8.98 5.47
CA GLU A 102 -4.64 7.57 5.89
C GLU A 102 -3.25 7.07 6.32
N VAL A 103 -3.22 6.11 7.24
CA VAL A 103 -2.06 5.25 7.48
C VAL A 103 -2.38 3.80 7.08
N SER A 104 -1.41 3.11 6.49
CA SER A 104 -1.49 1.67 6.21
C SER A 104 -0.68 0.89 7.23
N LEU A 105 -1.26 -0.16 7.81
CA LEU A 105 -0.63 -0.95 8.88
C LEU A 105 -0.41 -2.39 8.42
N LYS A 106 0.71 -3.00 8.80
CA LYS A 106 0.93 -4.46 8.68
C LYS A 106 0.83 -5.07 10.07
N LEU A 107 -0.03 -6.08 10.25
CA LEU A 107 -0.26 -6.67 11.57
C LEU A 107 0.95 -7.48 12.03
N SER A 108 1.73 -8.05 11.11
CA SER A 108 3.02 -8.68 11.43
C SER A 108 3.95 -7.72 12.18
N ALA A 109 4.04 -6.46 11.74
CA ALA A 109 4.83 -5.42 12.38
C ALA A 109 4.31 -5.06 13.79
N LEU A 110 3.01 -5.26 14.02
CA LEU A 110 2.35 -5.05 15.31
C LEU A 110 2.38 -6.28 16.22
N GLY A 111 3.03 -7.37 15.80
CA GLY A 111 3.25 -8.56 16.61
C GLY A 111 2.34 -9.75 16.28
N GLN A 112 1.62 -9.75 15.15
CA GLN A 112 0.69 -10.84 14.77
C GLN A 112 1.36 -12.22 14.76
N SER A 113 2.63 -12.28 14.37
CA SER A 113 3.42 -13.51 14.25
C SER A 113 4.14 -13.90 15.55
N LEU A 114 3.97 -13.14 16.65
CA LEU A 114 4.60 -13.47 17.91
C LEU A 114 4.00 -14.75 18.51
N PRO A 115 4.82 -15.63 19.13
CA PRO A 115 4.32 -16.86 19.73
C PRO A 115 3.27 -16.61 20.81
N ARG A 116 2.33 -17.57 20.94
CA ARG A 116 1.22 -17.60 21.92
C ARG A 116 0.09 -16.61 21.59
N ASP A 117 0.33 -15.32 21.83
CA ASP A 117 -0.71 -14.29 21.88
C ASP A 117 -0.60 -13.25 20.75
N GLY A 118 0.12 -13.55 19.66
CA GLY A 118 0.43 -12.60 18.60
C GLY A 118 -0.79 -11.89 18.00
N ALA A 119 -1.88 -12.61 17.75
CA ALA A 119 -3.13 -12.02 17.24
C ALA A 119 -3.75 -11.02 18.24
N ALA A 120 -3.77 -11.35 19.53
CA ALA A 120 -4.29 -10.46 20.57
C ALA A 120 -3.40 -9.22 20.78
N ILE A 121 -2.07 -9.40 20.72
CA ILE A 121 -1.09 -8.32 20.76
C ILE A 121 -1.30 -7.36 19.59
N ALA A 122 -1.39 -7.90 18.36
CA ALA A 122 -1.60 -7.09 17.16
C ALA A 122 -2.94 -6.35 17.18
N LEU A 123 -4.01 -6.99 17.68
CA LEU A 123 -5.32 -6.34 17.85
C LEU A 123 -5.23 -5.15 18.82
N GLU A 124 -4.60 -5.34 19.98
CA GLU A 124 -4.49 -4.27 20.98
C GLU A 124 -3.64 -3.10 20.46
N HIS A 125 -2.50 -3.39 19.82
CA HIS A 125 -1.68 -2.38 19.17
C HIS A 125 -2.44 -1.65 18.05
N ALA A 126 -3.18 -2.38 17.20
CA ALA A 126 -3.99 -1.77 16.16
C ALA A 126 -5.14 -0.91 16.74
N ARG A 127 -5.74 -1.32 17.85
CA ARG A 127 -6.78 -0.55 18.57
C ARG A 127 -6.21 0.77 19.10
N GLN A 128 -5.01 0.76 19.65
CA GLN A 128 -4.32 1.98 20.09
C GLN A 128 -4.10 2.96 18.94
N ILE A 129 -3.59 2.45 17.80
CA ILE A 129 -3.39 3.27 16.59
C ILE A 129 -4.73 3.81 16.06
N CYS A 130 -5.77 2.97 15.99
CA CYS A 130 -7.10 3.40 15.52
C CYS A 130 -7.72 4.46 16.43
N THR A 131 -7.54 4.36 17.74
CA THR A 131 -8.01 5.35 18.72
C THR A 131 -7.35 6.71 18.46
N THR A 132 -6.04 6.74 18.31
CA THR A 132 -5.31 7.98 18.00
C THR A 132 -5.66 8.51 16.62
N ALA A 133 -5.82 7.65 15.61
CA ALA A 133 -6.20 8.04 14.26
C ALA A 133 -7.62 8.64 14.22
N GLN A 134 -8.54 8.12 15.03
CA GLN A 134 -9.87 8.71 15.17
C GLN A 134 -9.81 10.13 15.71
N ALA A 135 -9.03 10.36 16.77
CA ALA A 135 -8.83 11.68 17.36
C ALA A 135 -8.14 12.65 16.38
N ALA A 136 -7.22 12.14 15.57
CA ALA A 136 -6.48 12.90 14.56
C ALA A 136 -7.27 13.18 13.26
N GLY A 137 -8.45 12.57 13.06
CA GLY A 137 -9.16 12.69 11.80
C GLY A 137 -8.44 12.00 10.62
N VAL A 138 -7.73 10.90 10.88
CA VAL A 138 -6.96 10.12 9.89
C VAL A 138 -7.56 8.72 9.72
N TRP A 139 -7.61 8.19 8.50
CA TRP A 139 -8.05 6.81 8.27
C TRP A 139 -6.94 5.78 8.51
N VAL A 140 -7.33 4.53 8.65
CA VAL A 140 -6.45 3.38 8.88
C VAL A 140 -6.92 2.28 7.94
N THR A 141 -5.98 1.72 7.19
CA THR A 141 -6.19 0.51 6.39
C THR A 141 -5.20 -0.56 6.83
N VAL A 142 -5.70 -1.74 7.18
CA VAL A 142 -4.85 -2.90 7.48
C VAL A 142 -4.46 -3.59 6.19
N ASP A 143 -3.17 -3.55 5.85
CA ASP A 143 -2.59 -4.17 4.66
C ASP A 143 -2.69 -5.69 4.71
N ALA A 144 -2.95 -6.28 3.53
CA ALA A 144 -2.92 -7.73 3.35
C ALA A 144 -1.47 -8.18 3.16
N GLU A 145 -1.09 -9.19 3.91
CA GLU A 145 0.22 -9.83 3.82
C GLU A 145 0.13 -11.14 3.01
N ASP A 146 0.97 -12.14 3.29
CA ASP A 146 0.85 -13.42 2.58
C ASP A 146 -0.38 -14.22 3.01
N HIS A 147 -0.76 -15.23 2.23
CA HIS A 147 -2.00 -15.98 2.41
C HIS A 147 -2.14 -16.62 3.81
N THR A 148 -1.03 -16.91 4.51
CA THR A 148 -1.06 -17.61 5.80
C THR A 148 -1.63 -16.74 6.92
N THR A 149 -1.61 -15.42 6.78
CA THR A 149 -2.13 -14.48 7.77
C THR A 149 -3.54 -13.96 7.46
N THR A 150 -4.07 -14.27 6.27
CA THR A 150 -5.33 -13.67 5.76
C THR A 150 -6.49 -13.80 6.75
N ASP A 151 -6.74 -15.00 7.28
CA ASP A 151 -7.87 -15.21 8.20
C ASP A 151 -7.70 -14.45 9.53
N SER A 152 -6.49 -14.46 10.09
CA SER A 152 -6.17 -13.70 11.30
C SER A 152 -6.36 -12.20 11.08
N THR A 153 -5.88 -11.68 9.95
CA THR A 153 -6.02 -10.27 9.57
C THR A 153 -7.48 -9.87 9.41
N LEU A 154 -8.27 -10.65 8.69
CA LEU A 154 -9.70 -10.36 8.50
C LEU A 154 -10.48 -10.49 9.83
N SER A 155 -10.10 -11.40 10.73
CA SER A 155 -10.68 -11.48 12.08
C SER A 155 -10.41 -10.21 12.88
N ILE A 156 -9.15 -9.78 12.95
CA ILE A 156 -8.74 -8.56 13.68
C ILE A 156 -9.45 -7.32 13.12
N VAL A 157 -9.58 -7.21 11.78
CA VAL A 157 -10.32 -6.11 11.15
C VAL A 157 -11.80 -6.11 11.54
N ARG A 158 -12.45 -7.28 11.62
CA ARG A 158 -13.85 -7.37 12.07
C ARG A 158 -14.00 -6.91 13.52
N GLU A 159 -13.06 -7.28 14.39
CA GLU A 159 -13.05 -6.83 15.79
C GLU A 159 -12.82 -5.33 15.91
N LEU A 160 -11.84 -4.77 15.18
CA LEU A 160 -11.60 -3.32 15.15
C LEU A 160 -12.81 -2.55 14.63
N ARG A 161 -13.56 -3.09 13.65
CA ARG A 161 -14.75 -2.44 13.10
C ARG A 161 -15.93 -2.34 14.07
N ALA A 162 -15.93 -3.09 15.18
CA ALA A 162 -16.91 -2.92 16.24
C ALA A 162 -16.80 -1.53 16.90
N ASP A 163 -15.56 -1.06 17.08
CA ASP A 163 -15.26 0.25 17.67
C ASP A 163 -15.03 1.33 16.60
N PHE A 164 -14.50 0.93 15.44
CA PHE A 164 -14.04 1.80 14.36
C PHE A 164 -14.58 1.35 13.01
N ALA A 165 -15.88 1.58 12.76
CA ALA A 165 -16.56 1.12 11.54
C ALA A 165 -15.88 1.54 10.22
N TRP A 166 -15.06 2.59 10.24
CA TRP A 166 -14.30 3.13 9.11
C TRP A 166 -12.94 2.45 8.87
N VAL A 167 -12.54 1.43 9.66
CA VAL A 167 -11.26 0.74 9.41
C VAL A 167 -11.31 -0.03 8.10
N GLY A 168 -10.36 0.27 7.21
CA GLY A 168 -10.19 -0.41 5.93
C GLY A 168 -9.36 -1.69 6.03
N THR A 169 -9.48 -2.54 5.01
CA THR A 169 -8.54 -3.64 4.80
C THR A 169 -8.30 -3.87 3.31
N VAL A 170 -7.36 -4.74 2.99
CA VAL A 170 -6.93 -5.05 1.63
C VAL A 170 -7.36 -6.46 1.26
N LEU A 171 -7.82 -6.65 0.03
CA LEU A 171 -8.11 -7.94 -0.57
C LEU A 171 -7.28 -8.11 -1.85
N GLN A 172 -6.68 -9.29 -2.03
CA GLN A 172 -5.71 -9.59 -3.08
C GLN A 172 -6.33 -10.48 -4.16
N ALA A 173 -6.63 -9.93 -5.33
CA ALA A 173 -7.40 -10.62 -6.37
C ALA A 173 -6.79 -11.94 -6.88
N TYR A 174 -5.48 -12.16 -6.72
CA TYR A 174 -4.84 -13.41 -7.10
C TYR A 174 -5.20 -14.61 -6.21
N LEU A 175 -5.79 -14.44 -5.01
CA LEU A 175 -6.14 -15.57 -4.15
C LEU A 175 -7.48 -16.14 -4.59
N LEU A 176 -7.60 -17.47 -4.59
CA LEU A 176 -8.81 -18.17 -5.02
C LEU A 176 -10.04 -17.81 -4.17
N ARG A 177 -9.81 -17.46 -2.89
CA ARG A 177 -10.85 -17.09 -1.91
C ARG A 177 -11.43 -15.69 -2.10
N THR A 178 -10.70 -14.78 -2.75
CA THR A 178 -10.93 -13.33 -2.58
C THR A 178 -12.28 -12.84 -3.11
N GLU A 179 -12.84 -13.47 -4.14
CA GLU A 179 -14.18 -13.09 -4.60
C GLU A 179 -15.25 -13.35 -3.52
N GLY A 180 -15.09 -14.41 -2.72
CA GLY A 180 -15.92 -14.69 -1.56
C GLY A 180 -15.74 -13.63 -0.47
N ASP A 181 -14.49 -13.35 -0.09
CA ASP A 181 -14.18 -12.31 0.91
C ASP A 181 -14.72 -10.92 0.47
N CYS A 182 -14.69 -10.59 -0.83
CA CYS A 182 -15.28 -9.37 -1.36
C CYS A 182 -16.79 -9.31 -1.11
N ARG A 183 -17.53 -10.41 -1.28
CA ARG A 183 -18.98 -10.44 -1.02
C ARG A 183 -19.25 -10.19 0.46
N ASP A 184 -18.54 -10.89 1.33
CA ASP A 184 -18.68 -10.80 2.79
C ASP A 184 -18.34 -9.39 3.33
N MET A 185 -17.44 -8.67 2.66
CA MET A 185 -16.94 -7.37 3.11
C MET A 185 -17.40 -6.18 2.25
N SER A 186 -18.46 -6.36 1.46
CA SER A 186 -19.03 -5.31 0.60
C SER A 186 -20.16 -4.49 1.25
N GLY A 187 -20.46 -4.74 2.53
CA GLY A 187 -21.54 -4.08 3.28
C GLY A 187 -21.26 -2.62 3.69
N PRO A 188 -22.25 -1.93 4.30
CA PRO A 188 -22.10 -0.55 4.79
C PRO A 188 -20.87 -0.34 5.67
N GLY A 189 -20.22 0.82 5.52
CA GLY A 189 -19.03 1.20 6.28
C GLY A 189 -17.74 0.48 5.89
N SER A 190 -17.83 -0.65 5.16
CA SER A 190 -16.64 -1.39 4.74
C SER A 190 -15.84 -0.61 3.72
N ARG A 191 -14.57 -0.37 4.01
CA ARG A 191 -13.58 0.10 3.02
C ARG A 191 -12.69 -1.05 2.61
N ILE A 192 -12.62 -1.32 1.31
CA ILE A 192 -11.84 -2.44 0.77
C ILE A 192 -10.89 -1.96 -0.32
N ARG A 193 -9.59 -2.09 -0.07
CA ARG A 193 -8.53 -1.88 -1.05
C ARG A 193 -8.36 -3.16 -1.86
N LEU A 194 -8.71 -3.09 -3.15
CA LEU A 194 -8.55 -4.22 -4.06
C LEU A 194 -7.25 -4.07 -4.86
N CYS A 195 -6.30 -4.97 -4.62
CA CYS A 195 -5.05 -5.06 -5.37
C CYS A 195 -4.91 -6.42 -6.08
N LYS A 196 -3.92 -6.59 -6.95
CA LYS A 196 -3.67 -7.90 -7.58
C LYS A 196 -3.09 -8.93 -6.60
N GLY A 197 -2.23 -8.51 -5.68
CA GLY A 197 -1.41 -9.38 -4.84
C GLY A 197 0.09 -9.15 -5.10
N ALA A 198 0.90 -9.26 -4.05
CA ALA A 198 2.32 -8.90 -4.09
C ALA A 198 3.27 -10.04 -3.65
N TYR A 199 2.74 -11.11 -3.06
CA TYR A 199 3.53 -12.21 -2.53
C TYR A 199 3.69 -13.33 -3.56
N ARG A 200 4.55 -14.30 -3.24
CA ARG A 200 4.73 -15.50 -4.05
C ARG A 200 3.97 -16.63 -3.39
N GLU A 201 2.77 -16.89 -3.88
CA GLU A 201 1.86 -17.85 -3.30
C GLU A 201 1.83 -19.17 -4.06
N PRO A 202 1.57 -20.29 -3.36
CA PRO A 202 1.45 -21.60 -3.97
C PRO A 202 0.16 -21.71 -4.82
N ALA A 203 0.14 -22.61 -5.81
CA ALA A 203 -0.95 -22.72 -6.78
C ALA A 203 -2.26 -23.20 -6.14
N GLU A 204 -2.17 -23.86 -4.99
CA GLU A 204 -3.27 -24.35 -4.18
C GLU A 204 -4.14 -23.20 -3.62
N VAL A 205 -3.59 -21.99 -3.50
CA VAL A 205 -4.29 -20.84 -2.90
C VAL A 205 -4.37 -19.63 -3.82
N ALA A 206 -3.61 -19.59 -4.92
CA ALA A 206 -3.54 -18.44 -5.81
C ALA A 206 -3.47 -18.79 -7.30
N TYR A 207 -4.16 -18.00 -8.12
CA TYR A 207 -4.02 -17.98 -9.57
C TYR A 207 -2.56 -17.68 -9.96
N GLN A 208 -2.03 -18.48 -10.88
CA GLN A 208 -0.62 -18.39 -11.29
C GLN A 208 -0.45 -17.60 -12.59
N HIS A 209 -1.49 -17.56 -13.43
CA HIS A 209 -1.45 -16.87 -14.72
C HIS A 209 -2.06 -15.46 -14.65
N ARG A 210 -1.47 -14.52 -15.41
CA ARG A 210 -1.81 -13.10 -15.33
C ARG A 210 -3.27 -12.84 -15.73
N ASP A 211 -3.73 -13.51 -16.77
CA ASP A 211 -5.10 -13.46 -17.28
C ASP A 211 -6.11 -13.97 -16.27
N GLU A 212 -5.79 -15.02 -15.51
CA GLU A 212 -6.63 -15.50 -14.40
C GLU A 212 -6.71 -14.48 -13.26
N VAL A 213 -5.58 -13.87 -12.88
CA VAL A 213 -5.53 -12.79 -11.88
C VAL A 213 -6.32 -11.57 -12.36
N ASP A 214 -6.17 -11.17 -13.62
CA ASP A 214 -6.90 -10.05 -14.22
C ASP A 214 -8.40 -10.35 -14.23
N ALA A 215 -8.81 -11.56 -14.61
CA ALA A 215 -10.21 -11.99 -14.57
C ALA A 215 -10.79 -12.00 -13.15
N SER A 216 -10.02 -12.48 -12.17
CA SER A 216 -10.40 -12.45 -10.75
C SER A 216 -10.55 -11.02 -10.24
N TYR A 217 -9.61 -10.13 -10.57
CA TYR A 217 -9.69 -8.71 -10.22
C TYR A 217 -10.99 -8.08 -10.74
N LEU A 218 -11.37 -8.35 -11.99
CA LEU A 218 -12.61 -7.84 -12.56
C LEU A 218 -13.86 -8.35 -11.83
N ARG A 219 -13.91 -9.62 -11.43
CA ARG A 219 -15.02 -10.18 -10.64
C ARG A 219 -15.11 -9.53 -9.26
N CYS A 220 -13.98 -9.40 -8.56
CA CYS A 220 -13.91 -8.75 -7.26
C CYS A 220 -14.31 -7.27 -7.33
N LEU A 221 -13.82 -6.54 -8.34
CA LEU A 221 -14.15 -5.14 -8.57
C LEU A 221 -15.66 -4.95 -8.78
N ASP A 222 -16.28 -5.82 -9.56
CA ASP A 222 -17.71 -5.80 -9.83
C ASP A 222 -18.55 -6.03 -8.56
N VAL A 223 -18.15 -7.00 -7.72
CA VAL A 223 -18.76 -7.24 -6.40
C VAL A 223 -18.67 -6.00 -5.51
N LEU A 224 -17.47 -5.42 -5.36
CA LEU A 224 -17.24 -4.28 -4.48
C LEU A 224 -17.99 -3.03 -4.96
N MET A 225 -17.95 -2.75 -6.27
CA MET A 225 -18.61 -1.57 -6.86
C MET A 225 -20.14 -1.62 -6.72
N ARG A 226 -20.75 -2.81 -6.77
CA ARG A 226 -22.19 -3.02 -6.56
C ARG A 226 -22.59 -3.09 -5.08
N GLY A 227 -21.62 -3.29 -4.17
CA GLY A 227 -21.84 -3.29 -2.73
C GLY A 227 -22.25 -1.92 -2.19
N GLN A 228 -22.38 -1.83 -0.87
CA GLN A 228 -22.69 -0.59 -0.13
C GLN A 228 -21.45 0.02 0.55
N GLY A 229 -20.31 -0.68 0.51
CA GLY A 229 -19.03 -0.19 1.02
C GLY A 229 -18.37 0.86 0.13
N TYR A 230 -17.14 1.23 0.49
CA TYR A 230 -16.26 2.18 -0.21
C TYR A 230 -15.09 1.41 -0.87
N PRO A 231 -15.16 1.13 -2.18
CA PRO A 231 -14.09 0.44 -2.91
C PRO A 231 -12.88 1.35 -3.11
N MET A 232 -11.69 0.85 -2.82
CA MET A 232 -10.42 1.53 -3.07
C MET A 232 -9.66 0.76 -4.17
N VAL A 233 -9.69 1.27 -5.40
CA VAL A 233 -9.17 0.62 -6.60
C VAL A 233 -7.64 0.79 -6.67
N ALA A 234 -6.90 -0.13 -6.06
CA ALA A 234 -5.44 -0.07 -5.98
C ALA A 234 -4.77 -0.76 -7.18
N THR A 235 -4.50 0.01 -8.23
CA THR A 235 -3.87 -0.50 -9.46
C THR A 235 -3.22 0.61 -10.29
N HIS A 236 -2.15 0.25 -11.01
CA HIS A 236 -1.55 1.09 -12.06
C HIS A 236 -1.83 0.54 -13.47
N ASP A 237 -2.59 -0.54 -13.57
CA ASP A 237 -2.89 -1.21 -14.84
C ASP A 237 -3.97 -0.42 -15.59
N PRO A 238 -3.68 0.12 -16.79
CA PRO A 238 -4.65 0.88 -17.58
C PRO A 238 -5.95 0.10 -17.87
N LEU A 239 -5.86 -1.23 -18.04
CA LEU A 239 -7.05 -2.05 -18.30
C LEU A 239 -7.96 -2.14 -17.07
N MET A 240 -7.37 -2.20 -15.88
CA MET A 240 -8.12 -2.24 -14.62
C MET A 240 -8.71 -0.87 -14.27
N LEU A 241 -7.99 0.22 -14.57
CA LEU A 241 -8.53 1.59 -14.45
C LEU A 241 -9.73 1.79 -15.38
N ALA A 242 -9.60 1.41 -16.65
CA ALA A 242 -10.73 1.47 -17.60
C ALA A 242 -11.90 0.56 -17.21
N ALA A 243 -11.64 -0.56 -16.51
CA ALA A 243 -12.69 -1.39 -15.94
C ALA A 243 -13.40 -0.71 -14.75
N ALA A 244 -12.64 -0.07 -13.85
CA ALA A 244 -13.20 0.69 -12.74
C ALA A 244 -14.05 1.86 -13.21
N GLU A 245 -13.60 2.63 -14.21
CA GLU A 245 -14.41 3.70 -14.82
C GLU A 245 -15.72 3.17 -15.40
N ARG A 246 -15.71 2.00 -16.05
CA ARG A 246 -16.93 1.34 -16.54
C ARG A 246 -17.83 0.90 -15.40
N ALA A 247 -17.26 0.33 -14.34
CA ALA A 247 -18.01 -0.10 -13.16
C ALA A 247 -18.70 1.08 -12.48
N VAL A 248 -17.98 2.19 -12.28
CA VAL A 248 -18.52 3.45 -11.72
C VAL A 248 -19.70 3.96 -12.53
N ARG A 249 -19.59 4.00 -13.87
CA ARG A 249 -20.71 4.40 -14.75
C ARG A 249 -21.90 3.44 -14.63
N ALA A 250 -21.66 2.15 -14.54
CA ALA A 250 -22.70 1.13 -14.45
C ALA A 250 -23.44 1.16 -13.10
N THR A 251 -22.74 1.42 -12.00
CA THR A 251 -23.30 1.48 -10.64
C THR A 251 -23.74 2.88 -10.22
N ARG A 252 -23.44 3.90 -11.05
CA ARG A 252 -23.72 5.33 -10.79
C ARG A 252 -23.11 5.82 -9.47
N ARG A 253 -21.95 5.28 -9.11
CA ARG A 253 -21.18 5.71 -7.93
C ARG A 253 -20.78 7.17 -8.09
N LYS A 254 -20.92 7.93 -7.01
CA LYS A 254 -20.44 9.30 -6.92
C LYS A 254 -18.93 9.32 -6.62
N PRO A 255 -18.22 10.44 -6.91
CA PRO A 255 -16.78 10.55 -6.65
C PRO A 255 -16.36 10.31 -5.20
N ASP A 256 -17.25 10.56 -4.23
CA ASP A 256 -17.03 10.37 -2.79
C ASP A 256 -17.40 8.97 -2.28
N GLU A 257 -17.78 8.04 -3.17
CA GLU A 257 -18.19 6.68 -2.84
C GLU A 257 -17.16 5.61 -3.21
N TYR A 258 -16.03 6.01 -3.80
CA TYR A 258 -14.90 5.16 -4.15
C TYR A 258 -13.63 6.01 -4.30
N GLU A 259 -12.46 5.38 -4.40
CA GLU A 259 -11.24 6.08 -4.81
C GLU A 259 -10.34 5.18 -5.65
N TYR A 260 -9.45 5.81 -6.41
CA TYR A 260 -8.28 5.16 -6.99
C TYR A 260 -7.14 5.18 -5.98
N GLN A 261 -6.26 4.17 -6.02
CA GLN A 261 -5.04 4.20 -5.25
C GLN A 261 -3.83 3.80 -6.08
N MET A 262 -2.75 4.55 -5.94
CA MET A 262 -1.49 4.32 -6.64
C MET A 262 -0.30 4.54 -5.72
N LEU A 263 0.77 3.79 -5.95
CA LEU A 263 2.04 4.00 -5.27
C LEU A 263 2.70 5.33 -5.66
N TYR A 264 3.36 5.95 -4.70
CA TYR A 264 4.19 7.13 -4.89
C TYR A 264 5.23 6.94 -6.01
N GLY A 265 5.34 7.94 -6.89
CA GLY A 265 6.31 7.96 -7.99
C GLY A 265 5.97 7.10 -9.22
N ILE A 266 4.84 6.38 -9.21
CA ILE A 266 4.42 5.49 -10.30
C ILE A 266 3.23 6.10 -11.06
N ARG A 267 3.41 6.32 -12.36
CA ARG A 267 2.40 6.93 -13.27
C ARG A 267 1.83 8.25 -12.73
N ASP A 268 2.71 9.14 -12.29
CA ASP A 268 2.35 10.45 -11.73
C ASP A 268 1.48 11.29 -12.68
N ASP A 269 1.70 11.16 -13.99
CA ASP A 269 0.86 11.73 -15.06
C ASP A 269 -0.58 11.24 -14.99
N GLU A 270 -0.78 9.93 -14.81
CA GLU A 270 -2.12 9.35 -14.62
C GLU A 270 -2.73 9.77 -13.29
N GLN A 271 -1.92 9.88 -12.24
CA GLN A 271 -2.38 10.35 -10.95
C GLN A 271 -2.99 11.75 -11.05
N GLN A 272 -2.28 12.68 -11.70
CA GLN A 272 -2.75 14.03 -11.94
C GLN A 272 -3.99 14.07 -12.85
N ARG A 273 -4.02 13.24 -13.90
CA ARG A 273 -5.20 13.12 -14.78
C ARG A 273 -6.46 12.73 -14.01
N LEU A 274 -6.38 11.70 -13.17
CA LEU A 274 -7.54 11.22 -12.39
C LEU A 274 -8.08 12.30 -11.44
N VAL A 275 -7.18 13.04 -10.78
CA VAL A 275 -7.58 14.17 -9.92
C VAL A 275 -8.20 15.30 -10.73
N ALA A 276 -7.62 15.65 -11.89
CA ALA A 276 -8.16 16.68 -12.77
C ALA A 276 -9.55 16.32 -13.33
N ASP A 277 -9.83 15.02 -13.49
CA ASP A 277 -11.15 14.50 -13.87
C ASP A 277 -12.15 14.44 -12.68
N GLY A 278 -11.74 14.93 -11.50
CA GLY A 278 -12.58 15.01 -10.30
C GLY A 278 -12.68 13.73 -9.50
N ALA A 279 -11.83 12.73 -9.75
CA ALA A 279 -11.79 11.50 -8.96
C ALA A 279 -10.92 11.67 -7.71
N HIS A 280 -11.33 11.02 -6.62
CA HIS A 280 -10.46 10.84 -5.48
C HIS A 280 -9.34 9.84 -5.83
N LEU A 281 -8.11 10.26 -5.55
CA LEU A 281 -6.92 9.43 -5.73
C LEU A 281 -6.07 9.49 -4.48
N ARG A 282 -5.77 8.33 -3.91
CA ARG A 282 -4.83 8.18 -2.79
C ARG A 282 -3.48 7.67 -3.25
N THR A 283 -2.44 8.39 -2.85
CA THR A 283 -1.05 8.00 -3.10
C THR A 283 -0.51 7.24 -1.90
N TYR A 284 -0.03 6.01 -2.09
CA TYR A 284 0.62 5.20 -1.06
C TYR A 284 2.08 5.61 -0.94
N VAL A 285 2.45 6.17 0.22
CA VAL A 285 3.74 6.78 0.52
C VAL A 285 4.46 5.94 1.59
N PRO A 286 5.40 5.09 1.20
CA PRO A 286 6.23 4.36 2.15
C PRO A 286 7.34 5.26 2.70
N TYR A 287 7.67 5.15 3.99
CA TYR A 287 8.82 5.84 4.60
C TYR A 287 9.49 4.99 5.69
N GLY A 288 10.72 5.33 6.05
CA GLY A 288 11.49 4.64 7.08
C GLY A 288 12.80 4.03 6.58
N ASP A 289 13.61 3.52 7.51
CA ASP A 289 14.98 3.03 7.30
C ASP A 289 15.04 1.61 6.66
N GLN A 290 13.91 0.89 6.64
CA GLN A 290 13.79 -0.42 6.00
C GLN A 290 13.29 -0.37 4.54
N TRP A 291 13.41 0.77 3.86
CA TRP A 291 12.98 0.97 2.46
C TRP A 291 13.58 0.02 1.43
N TYR A 292 14.76 -0.56 1.70
CA TYR A 292 15.49 -1.36 0.71
C TYR A 292 14.71 -2.61 0.27
N GLY A 293 14.13 -3.34 1.21
CA GLY A 293 13.34 -4.54 0.92
C GLY A 293 12.11 -4.20 0.08
N TYR A 294 11.38 -3.16 0.50
CA TYR A 294 10.25 -2.59 -0.24
C TYR A 294 10.62 -2.21 -1.67
N PHE A 295 11.67 -1.39 -1.84
CA PHE A 295 12.13 -0.90 -3.14
C PHE A 295 12.51 -2.03 -4.10
N MET A 296 13.23 -3.04 -3.61
CA MET A 296 13.65 -4.17 -4.44
C MET A 296 12.44 -5.02 -4.89
N ARG A 297 11.42 -5.18 -4.05
CA ARG A 297 10.15 -5.82 -4.46
C ARG A 297 9.47 -4.99 -5.56
N ARG A 298 9.42 -3.66 -5.45
CA ARG A 298 8.86 -2.76 -6.49
C ARG A 298 9.62 -2.84 -7.82
N LEU A 299 10.95 -2.97 -7.80
CA LEU A 299 11.76 -3.19 -9.00
C LEU A 299 11.46 -4.55 -9.67
N ALA A 300 11.20 -5.57 -8.87
CA ALA A 300 10.93 -6.93 -9.34
C ALA A 300 9.54 -7.09 -9.97
N GLU A 301 8.61 -6.15 -9.75
CA GLU A 301 7.23 -6.22 -10.22
C GLU A 301 7.03 -5.90 -11.71
N ARG A 302 7.86 -5.04 -12.31
CA ARG A 302 7.75 -4.72 -13.74
C ARG A 302 9.12 -4.59 -14.42
N PRO A 303 9.29 -5.17 -15.63
CA PRO A 303 10.50 -4.97 -16.44
C PRO A 303 10.83 -3.50 -16.71
N ALA A 304 9.80 -2.67 -16.85
CA ALA A 304 9.97 -1.23 -17.01
C ALA A 304 10.67 -0.61 -15.78
N ASN A 305 10.25 -0.96 -14.56
CA ASN A 305 10.85 -0.43 -13.32
C ASN A 305 12.34 -0.76 -13.26
N LEU A 306 12.71 -1.98 -13.65
CA LEU A 306 14.12 -2.39 -13.73
C LEU A 306 14.87 -1.73 -14.88
N ALA A 307 14.26 -1.57 -16.06
CA ALA A 307 14.89 -0.87 -17.18
C ALA A 307 15.20 0.60 -16.84
N PHE A 308 14.33 1.25 -16.07
CA PHE A 308 14.60 2.58 -15.52
C PHE A 308 15.74 2.56 -14.50
N PHE A 309 15.77 1.58 -13.58
CA PHE A 309 16.87 1.39 -12.63
C PHE A 309 18.22 1.19 -13.32
N LEU A 310 18.29 0.30 -14.32
CA LEU A 310 19.50 0.03 -15.10
C LEU A 310 19.95 1.26 -15.91
N ARG A 311 19.02 2.08 -16.42
CA ARG A 311 19.36 3.37 -17.06
C ARG A 311 19.98 4.36 -16.08
N ALA A 312 19.51 4.41 -14.85
CA ALA A 312 20.03 5.30 -13.81
C ALA A 312 21.41 4.88 -13.27
N LEU A 313 21.76 3.59 -13.36
CA LEU A 313 23.09 3.08 -13.01
C LEU A 313 24.15 3.31 -14.10
N ARG A 314 23.76 3.75 -15.30
CA ARG A 314 24.72 4.05 -16.38
C ARG A 314 25.45 5.35 -16.03
N PRO A 315 26.79 5.34 -15.86
CA PRO A 315 27.51 6.58 -15.59
C PRO A 315 27.28 7.56 -16.74
N ARG A 316 26.90 8.81 -16.42
CA ARG A 316 26.91 9.89 -17.42
C ARG A 316 28.36 10.01 -17.90
N ARG A 317 28.62 9.67 -19.16
CA ARG A 317 29.85 10.12 -19.82
C ARG A 317 29.84 11.63 -19.72
N ALA A 318 30.87 12.20 -19.08
CA ALA A 318 31.15 13.61 -19.18
C ALA A 318 31.21 13.95 -20.68
N GLU A 319 30.35 14.84 -21.14
CA GLU A 319 30.57 15.52 -22.40
C GLU A 319 31.88 16.29 -22.20
N ALA A 320 32.93 15.80 -22.86
CA ALA A 320 34.16 16.55 -23.01
C ALA A 320 33.78 17.83 -23.75
N ALA A 321 33.89 18.96 -23.05
CA ALA A 321 33.88 20.27 -23.66
C ALA A 321 34.98 20.31 -24.73
N ASN A 322 34.60 20.76 -25.92
CA ASN A 322 35.51 21.23 -26.96
C ASN A 322 35.21 22.72 -27.15
#